data_AF-A0A3B9KNP8-F1
#
_entry.id   AF-A0A3B9KNP8-F1
#
_cell.length_a   1.000
_cell.length_b   1.000
_cell.length_c   1.000
_cell.angle_alpha   90.00
_cell.angle_beta   90.00
_cell.angle_gamma   90.00
#
_symmetry.space_group_name_H-M   'P 1'
#
loop_
_entity.id
_entity.type
_entity.pdbx_description
1 polymer ?
#
loop_
_entity_poly.entity_id
_entity_poly.type
_entity_poly.pdbx_seq_one_letter_code
_entity_poly.pdbx_strand_id
1 'polypeptide(L)'
;ETFSKALERTIRLLETLRDMETLEEGERILEEALRKQTDLIKEEKSRTSAELAKTEHDLSEMIQNLQQNLSQSFENVSERLQEKLENFSALLDSSALSRNLQEAAQAFAENRRPEGMNKAGESRQKMEELLKQYQAMASGMNQERKEEILQDFQQLLRRALLISEKQERTLPGTKALKNDSQALQDRLSEQNAILESLNQLETGLEHIAGKTFFMGPQPFQELQAARSLSVEALNHLLEGRFHQAEQTMAQNLGQINDLTGTILGLMGQAQGSESGSGMEQFMEQLQALADTQGALNQDSRGMPMPGPGNASMDLMSQLAARQQALRRELGLLQQAMEQAGQGDGRNLDHITQEMEDVIRDLREGRYSRRTMQRQQGIQQRLLDASRSIRKRELSRERESRTGEQVFRSGPDKLPHNLGNIESLIQNIREKMNRTELSSEEREEMERYLEKLREILE
;
A
#
# COMPACT_ATOMS: atom_id res chain seq x y z
N GLU A 1 8.69 -23.44 -4.74
CA GLU A 1 9.57 -22.83 -3.73
C GLU A 1 9.82 -21.34 -4.00
N THR A 2 10.32 -20.97 -5.18
CA THR A 2 10.49 -19.57 -5.64
C THR A 2 9.23 -18.70 -5.51
N PHE A 3 8.05 -19.23 -5.84
CA PHE A 3 6.78 -18.52 -5.68
C PHE A 3 6.40 -18.23 -4.22
N SER A 4 6.68 -19.17 -3.30
CA SER A 4 6.38 -19.01 -1.87
C SER A 4 7.27 -17.96 -1.21
N LYS A 5 8.56 -17.94 -1.60
CA LYS A 5 9.52 -16.94 -1.11
C LYS A 5 9.21 -15.53 -1.62
N ALA A 6 8.81 -15.42 -2.89
CA ALA A 6 8.36 -14.14 -3.46
C ALA A 6 7.12 -13.61 -2.74
N LEU A 7 6.17 -14.49 -2.40
CA LEU A 7 4.93 -14.13 -1.71
C LEU A 7 5.16 -13.71 -0.25
N GLU A 8 6.05 -14.38 0.48
CA GLU A 8 6.42 -13.96 1.84
C GLU A 8 7.14 -12.61 1.86
N ARG A 9 7.98 -12.36 0.86
CA ARG A 9 8.64 -11.06 0.64
C ARG A 9 7.62 -9.94 0.43
N THR A 10 6.53 -10.23 -0.30
CA THR A 10 5.42 -9.30 -0.50
C THR A 10 4.72 -8.92 0.75
N ILE A 11 4.36 -9.93 1.54
CA ILE A 11 3.57 -9.71 2.74
C ILE A 11 4.32 -8.72 3.64
N ARG A 12 5.63 -8.91 3.82
CA ARG A 12 6.47 -8.01 4.61
C ARG A 12 6.57 -6.59 4.05
N LEU A 13 6.67 -6.43 2.73
CA LEU A 13 6.69 -5.10 2.11
C LEU A 13 5.32 -4.42 2.15
N LEU A 14 4.22 -5.17 2.04
CA LEU A 14 2.87 -4.64 2.20
C LEU A 14 2.60 -4.22 3.64
N GLU A 15 3.04 -5.00 4.63
CA GLU A 15 3.02 -4.61 6.04
C GLU A 15 3.81 -3.32 6.26
N THR A 16 5.02 -3.25 5.70
CA THR A 16 5.91 -2.07 5.77
C THR A 16 5.26 -0.83 5.18
N LEU A 17 4.56 -0.97 4.06
CA LEU A 17 3.82 0.10 3.39
C LEU A 17 2.61 0.54 4.19
N ARG A 18 1.83 -0.43 4.68
CA ARG A 18 0.64 -0.17 5.48
C ARG A 18 0.96 0.56 6.78
N ASP A 19 2.08 0.21 7.39
CA ASP A 19 2.60 0.93 8.55
C ASP A 19 2.89 2.40 8.22
N MET A 20 3.54 2.66 7.07
CA MET A 20 3.85 4.02 6.64
C MET A 20 2.59 4.81 6.33
N GLU A 21 1.63 4.20 5.64
CA GLU A 21 0.38 4.86 5.27
C GLU A 21 -0.48 5.19 6.50
N THR A 22 -0.55 4.27 7.46
CA THR A 22 -1.26 4.51 8.72
C THR A 22 -0.66 5.72 9.45
N LEU A 23 0.66 5.86 9.43
CA LEU A 23 1.36 7.03 9.96
C LEU A 23 1.06 8.30 9.15
N GLU A 24 1.26 8.28 7.84
CA GLU A 24 1.05 9.46 7.00
C GLU A 24 -0.40 9.99 7.09
N GLU A 25 -1.39 9.10 7.09
CA GLU A 25 -2.81 9.49 7.17
C GLU A 25 -3.17 10.05 8.55
N GLY A 26 -2.66 9.45 9.62
CA GLY A 26 -2.87 9.96 10.97
C GLY A 26 -2.26 11.35 11.16
N GLU A 27 -1.04 11.56 10.66
CA GLU A 27 -0.38 12.86 10.66
C GLU A 27 -1.18 13.89 9.85
N ARG A 28 -1.58 13.54 8.63
CA ARG A 28 -2.36 14.42 7.74
C ARG A 28 -3.68 14.87 8.37
N ILE A 29 -4.41 13.95 9.01
CA ILE A 29 -5.67 14.28 9.69
C ILE A 29 -5.43 15.24 10.86
N LEU A 30 -4.38 15.01 11.67
CA LEU A 30 -4.02 15.88 12.79
C LEU A 30 -3.58 17.27 12.31
N GLU A 31 -2.79 17.36 11.24
CA GLU A 31 -2.42 18.63 10.61
C GLU A 31 -3.63 19.40 10.08
N GLU A 32 -4.54 18.70 9.38
CA GLU A 32 -5.77 19.29 8.86
C GLU A 32 -6.67 19.82 9.99
N ALA A 33 -6.83 19.04 11.06
CA ALA A 33 -7.59 19.42 12.23
C ALA A 33 -6.98 20.65 12.91
N LEU A 34 -5.67 20.64 13.14
CA LEU A 34 -4.94 21.77 13.75
C LEU A 34 -5.04 23.03 12.90
N ARG A 35 -4.91 22.91 11.57
CA ARG A 35 -5.05 24.03 10.64
C ARG A 35 -6.45 24.62 10.70
N LYS A 36 -7.48 23.79 10.60
CA LYS A 36 -8.89 24.22 10.70
C LYS A 36 -9.19 24.90 12.03
N GLN A 37 -8.68 24.36 13.15
CA GLN A 37 -8.81 24.95 14.48
C GLN A 37 -8.12 26.33 14.56
N THR A 38 -6.93 26.44 13.97
CA THR A 38 -6.17 27.69 13.95
C THR A 38 -6.86 28.77 13.10
N ASP A 39 -7.40 28.39 11.94
CA ASP A 39 -8.13 29.28 11.05
C ASP A 39 -9.45 29.74 11.70
N LEU A 40 -10.15 28.86 12.41
CA LEU A 40 -11.34 29.17 13.21
C LEU A 40 -11.05 30.27 14.25
N ILE A 41 -9.96 30.12 15.01
CA ILE A 41 -9.55 31.09 16.04
C ILE A 41 -9.18 32.44 15.41
N LYS A 42 -8.49 32.44 14.26
CA LYS A 42 -8.11 33.68 13.54
C LYS A 42 -9.31 34.43 12.97
N GLU A 43 -10.29 33.70 12.44
CA GLU A 43 -11.45 34.25 11.72
C GLU A 43 -12.70 34.39 12.60
N GLU A 44 -12.58 34.26 13.93
CA GLU A 44 -13.69 34.33 14.89
C GLU A 44 -14.61 35.54 14.64
N LYS A 45 -14.01 36.73 14.43
CA LYS A 45 -14.75 38.00 14.30
C LYS A 45 -15.53 38.11 12.99
N SER A 46 -15.13 37.36 11.97
CA SER A 46 -15.76 37.36 10.65
C SER A 46 -16.81 36.27 10.47
N ARG A 47 -16.88 35.29 11.39
CA ARG A 47 -17.78 34.13 11.29
C ARG A 47 -18.95 34.24 12.26
N THR A 48 -20.10 33.68 11.89
CA THR A 48 -21.27 33.59 12.77
C THR A 48 -21.07 32.51 13.84
N SER A 49 -21.81 32.60 14.96
CA SER A 49 -21.67 31.59 16.03
C SER A 49 -22.11 30.21 15.56
N ALA A 50 -23.07 30.15 14.64
CA ALA A 50 -23.51 28.91 14.01
C ALA A 50 -22.40 28.28 13.14
N GLU A 51 -21.66 29.10 12.38
CA GLU A 51 -20.51 28.61 11.61
C GLU A 51 -19.39 28.08 12.51
N LEU A 52 -19.06 28.81 13.58
CA LEU A 52 -18.06 28.37 14.57
C LEU A 52 -18.47 27.05 15.25
N ALA A 53 -19.72 26.96 15.69
CA ALA A 53 -20.27 25.73 16.30
C ALA A 53 -20.19 24.54 15.34
N LYS A 54 -20.56 24.75 14.07
CA LYS A 54 -20.48 23.72 13.04
C LYS A 54 -19.05 23.26 12.82
N THR A 55 -18.09 24.19 12.71
CA THR A 55 -16.69 23.81 12.50
C THR A 55 -16.08 23.05 13.69
N GLU A 56 -16.42 23.41 14.93
CA GLU A 56 -16.01 22.65 16.12
C GLU A 56 -16.63 21.25 16.16
N HIS A 57 -17.89 21.12 15.71
CA HIS A 57 -18.56 19.83 15.59
C HIS A 57 -17.91 18.95 14.51
N ASP A 58 -17.66 19.50 13.31
CA ASP A 58 -16.97 18.80 12.22
C ASP A 58 -15.56 18.33 12.65
N LEU A 59 -14.86 19.15 13.45
CA LEU A 59 -13.56 18.79 14.05
C LEU A 59 -13.69 17.67 15.08
N SER A 60 -14.73 17.70 15.92
CA SER A 60 -15.00 16.62 16.88
C SER A 60 -15.25 15.29 16.17
N GLU A 61 -16.05 15.29 15.10
CA GLU A 61 -16.28 14.09 14.28
C GLU A 61 -14.98 13.61 13.61
N MET A 62 -14.17 14.53 13.08
CA MET A 62 -12.88 14.19 12.45
C MET A 62 -11.94 13.48 13.43
N ILE A 63 -11.82 13.97 14.68
CA ILE A 63 -10.98 13.36 15.71
C ILE A 63 -11.54 12.01 16.16
N GLN A 64 -12.87 11.87 16.30
CA GLN A 64 -13.50 10.58 16.61
C GLN A 64 -13.28 9.55 15.51
N ASN A 65 -13.40 9.96 14.25
CA ASN A 65 -13.13 9.09 13.11
C ASN A 65 -11.65 8.67 13.06
N LEU A 66 -10.71 9.59 13.34
CA LEU A 66 -9.30 9.26 13.48
C LEU A 66 -9.07 8.18 14.54
N GLN A 67 -9.64 8.36 15.73
CA GLN A 67 -9.53 7.40 16.83
C GLN A 67 -10.07 6.01 16.44
N GLN A 68 -11.24 5.98 15.80
CA GLN A 68 -11.84 4.73 15.33
C GLN A 68 -10.97 4.05 14.27
N ASN A 69 -10.46 4.81 13.29
CA ASN A 69 -9.59 4.29 12.24
C ASN A 69 -8.28 3.73 12.80
N LEU A 70 -7.67 4.40 13.79
CA LEU A 70 -6.49 3.91 14.47
C LEU A 70 -6.76 2.56 15.13
N SER A 71 -7.88 2.43 15.84
CA SER A 71 -8.27 1.17 16.50
C SER A 71 -8.54 0.03 15.50
N GLN A 72 -9.15 0.33 14.36
CA GLN A 72 -9.39 -0.65 13.29
C GLN A 72 -8.11 -1.07 12.55
N SER A 73 -7.10 -0.20 12.56
CA SER A 73 -5.81 -0.46 11.91
C SER A 73 -4.94 -1.43 12.71
N PHE A 74 -5.26 -1.70 13.98
CA PHE A 74 -4.46 -2.59 14.85
C PHE A 74 -4.35 -4.03 14.33
N GLU A 75 -5.38 -4.59 13.70
CA GLU A 75 -5.40 -6.00 13.22
C GLU A 75 -4.49 -6.26 12.00
N ASN A 76 -3.77 -5.23 11.59
CA ASN A 76 -3.64 -4.92 10.19
C ASN A 76 -2.28 -4.26 9.90
N VAL A 77 -1.72 -3.56 10.89
CA VAL A 77 -0.34 -3.06 10.93
C VAL A 77 0.61 -4.07 11.57
N SER A 78 1.91 -3.83 11.50
CA SER A 78 2.89 -4.64 12.23
C SER A 78 2.71 -4.54 13.74
N GLU A 79 3.03 -5.61 14.48
CA GLU A 79 2.97 -5.63 15.96
C GLU A 79 3.71 -4.44 16.59
N ARG A 80 4.83 -4.04 15.99
CA ARG A 80 5.66 -2.92 16.44
C ARG A 80 4.96 -1.57 16.30
N LEU A 81 4.23 -1.36 15.21
CA LEU A 81 3.42 -0.15 15.03
C LEU A 81 2.17 -0.23 15.91
N GLN A 82 1.54 -1.39 16.02
CA GLN A 82 0.36 -1.59 16.85
C GLN A 82 0.58 -1.09 18.28
N GLU A 83 1.66 -1.51 18.95
CA GLU A 83 1.99 -1.06 20.31
C GLU A 83 2.13 0.47 20.39
N LYS A 84 2.80 1.09 19.42
CA LYS A 84 2.96 2.55 19.38
C LYS A 84 1.63 3.27 19.15
N LEU A 85 0.76 2.75 18.28
CA LEU A 85 -0.57 3.32 18.03
C LEU A 85 -1.53 3.13 19.20
N GLU A 86 -1.47 2.00 19.92
CA GLU A 86 -2.25 1.79 21.15
C GLU A 86 -1.89 2.83 22.21
N ASN A 87 -0.59 3.08 22.40
CA ASN A 87 -0.10 4.12 23.30
C ASN A 87 -0.58 5.52 22.87
N PHE A 88 -0.51 5.82 21.57
CA PHE A 88 -1.03 7.09 21.04
C PHE A 88 -2.55 7.21 21.19
N SER A 89 -3.31 6.14 20.98
CA SER A 89 -4.76 6.13 21.15
C SER A 89 -5.15 6.41 22.61
N ALA A 90 -4.45 5.81 23.58
CA ALA A 90 -4.66 6.08 24.99
C ALA A 90 -4.33 7.54 25.38
N LEU A 91 -3.30 8.11 24.76
CA LEU A 91 -2.97 9.53 24.90
C LEU A 91 -4.09 10.42 24.32
N LEU A 92 -4.58 10.10 23.12
CA LEU A 92 -5.67 10.83 22.47
C LEU A 92 -6.94 10.82 23.34
N ASP A 93 -7.29 9.67 23.91
CA ASP A 93 -8.42 9.52 24.84
C ASP A 93 -8.26 10.38 26.11
N SER A 94 -7.07 10.34 26.73
CA SER A 94 -6.79 11.07 27.96
C SER A 94 -6.60 12.58 27.76
N SER A 95 -6.35 13.03 26.53
CA SER A 95 -6.13 14.44 26.19
C SER A 95 -7.34 15.33 26.46
N ALA A 96 -8.55 14.78 26.62
CA ALA A 96 -9.81 15.52 26.69
C ALA A 96 -10.06 16.46 25.49
N LEU A 97 -9.39 16.21 24.35
CA LEU A 97 -9.57 16.98 23.11
C LEU A 97 -11.01 16.90 22.61
N SER A 98 -11.55 15.68 22.46
CA SER A 98 -12.92 15.46 22.00
C SER A 98 -13.97 16.17 22.88
N ARG A 99 -13.73 16.17 24.20
CA ARG A 99 -14.58 16.89 25.15
C ARG A 99 -14.49 18.40 24.96
N ASN A 100 -13.29 18.96 24.80
CA ASN A 100 -13.11 20.39 24.59
C ASN A 100 -13.74 20.88 23.28
N LEU A 101 -13.64 20.10 22.19
CA LEU A 101 -14.30 20.41 20.92
C LEU A 101 -15.83 20.42 21.05
N GLN A 102 -16.41 19.46 21.77
CA GLN A 102 -17.85 19.42 22.04
C GLN A 102 -18.31 20.59 22.92
N GLU A 103 -17.55 20.92 23.98
CA GLU A 103 -17.83 22.06 24.85
C GLU A 103 -17.72 23.39 24.07
N ALA A 104 -16.75 23.53 23.16
CA ALA A 104 -16.61 24.68 22.28
C ALA A 104 -17.80 24.80 21.32
N ALA A 105 -18.18 23.70 20.65
CA ALA A 105 -19.33 23.66 19.76
C ALA A 105 -20.63 24.09 20.47
N GLN A 106 -20.87 23.56 21.67
CA GLN A 106 -22.03 23.92 22.48
C GLN A 106 -22.01 25.39 22.90
N ALA A 107 -20.86 25.90 23.37
CA ALA A 107 -20.73 27.30 23.75
C ALA A 107 -21.00 28.25 22.55
N PHE A 108 -20.52 27.92 21.35
CA PHE A 108 -20.83 28.70 20.15
C PHE A 108 -22.30 28.61 19.74
N ALA A 109 -22.92 27.42 19.85
CA ALA A 109 -24.35 27.24 19.56
C ALA A 109 -25.24 28.07 20.49
N GLU A 110 -24.85 28.19 21.76
CA GLU A 110 -25.52 29.03 22.77
C GLU A 110 -25.08 30.51 22.72
N ASN A 111 -24.30 30.89 21.70
CA ASN A 111 -23.79 32.24 21.47
C ASN A 111 -22.85 32.76 22.59
N ARG A 112 -22.28 31.87 23.41
CA ARG A 112 -21.28 32.15 24.46
C ARG A 112 -19.86 32.15 23.89
N ARG A 113 -19.59 33.11 23.00
CA ARG A 113 -18.31 33.21 22.26
C ARG A 113 -17.04 33.17 23.12
N PRO A 114 -16.92 33.92 24.23
CA PRO A 114 -15.69 33.91 25.03
C PRO A 114 -15.35 32.53 25.60
N GLU A 115 -16.37 31.78 26.05
CA GLU A 115 -16.20 30.42 26.55
C GLU A 115 -15.80 29.46 25.43
N GLY A 116 -16.48 29.55 24.27
CA GLY A 116 -16.13 28.75 23.09
C GLY A 116 -14.70 29.01 22.63
N MET A 117 -14.24 30.27 22.61
CA MET A 117 -12.89 30.63 22.23
C MET A 117 -11.82 30.13 23.20
N ASN A 118 -12.10 30.14 24.51
CA ASN A 118 -11.21 29.54 25.49
C ASN A 118 -11.04 28.04 25.22
N LYS A 119 -12.15 27.32 24.97
CA LYS A 119 -12.13 25.88 24.66
C LYS A 119 -11.51 25.55 23.31
N ALA A 120 -11.75 26.37 22.29
CA ALA A 120 -11.07 26.30 21.00
C ALA A 120 -9.55 26.47 21.15
N GLY A 121 -9.12 27.42 21.99
CA GLY A 121 -7.70 27.65 22.32
C GLY A 121 -7.04 26.46 23.02
N GLU A 122 -7.71 25.88 24.02
CA GLU A 122 -7.25 24.64 24.69
C GLU A 122 -7.17 23.48 23.69
N SER A 123 -8.16 23.33 22.81
CA SER A 123 -8.19 22.28 21.78
C SER A 123 -7.02 22.43 20.80
N ARG A 124 -6.72 23.66 20.35
CA ARG A 124 -5.56 23.94 19.50
C ARG A 124 -4.26 23.50 20.15
N GLN A 125 -4.04 23.85 21.42
CA GLN A 125 -2.82 23.46 22.14
C GLN A 125 -2.67 21.94 22.25
N LYS A 126 -3.77 21.24 22.54
CA LYS A 126 -3.78 19.77 22.60
C LYS A 126 -3.53 19.13 21.23
N MET A 127 -4.11 19.68 20.16
CA MET A 127 -3.82 19.23 18.79
C MET A 127 -2.35 19.42 18.42
N GLU A 128 -1.73 20.56 18.80
CA GLU A 128 -0.30 20.80 18.58
C GLU A 128 0.57 19.76 19.31
N GLU A 129 0.23 19.45 20.56
CA GLU A 129 0.95 18.45 21.34
C GLU A 129 0.78 17.05 20.75
N LEU A 130 -0.44 16.65 20.41
CA LEU A 130 -0.73 15.35 19.80
C LEU A 130 -0.05 15.18 18.45
N LEU A 131 -0.11 16.19 17.58
CA LEU A 131 0.58 16.18 16.29
C LEU A 131 2.09 16.00 16.48
N LYS A 132 2.70 16.75 17.41
CA LYS A 132 4.13 16.63 17.69
C LYS A 132 4.51 15.24 18.21
N GLN A 133 3.69 14.66 19.09
CA GLN A 133 3.94 13.31 19.59
C GLN A 133 3.77 12.25 18.50
N TYR A 134 2.78 12.43 17.63
CA TYR A 134 2.55 11.57 16.47
C TYR A 134 3.70 11.62 15.47
N GLN A 135 4.19 12.83 15.14
CA GLN A 135 5.37 13.05 14.30
C GLN A 135 6.63 12.42 14.89
N ALA A 136 6.83 12.54 16.21
CA ALA A 136 7.96 11.91 16.89
C ALA A 136 7.87 10.38 16.84
N MET A 137 6.68 9.81 16.99
CA MET A 137 6.42 8.38 16.82
C MET A 137 6.74 7.91 15.39
N ALA A 138 6.24 8.62 14.38
CA ALA A 138 6.48 8.30 12.97
C ALA A 138 7.97 8.38 12.61
N SER A 139 8.63 9.48 12.99
CA SER A 139 10.07 9.70 12.78
C SER A 139 10.91 8.64 13.51
N GLY A 140 10.56 8.30 14.74
CA GLY A 140 11.23 7.23 15.49
C GLY A 140 11.11 5.88 14.80
N MET A 141 9.94 5.55 14.26
CA MET A 141 9.73 4.30 13.54
C MET A 141 10.52 4.24 12.22
N ASN A 142 10.56 5.34 11.47
CA ASN A 142 11.37 5.48 10.26
C ASN A 142 12.86 5.32 10.55
N GLN A 143 13.35 5.94 11.63
CA GLN A 143 14.73 5.83 12.06
C GLN A 143 15.10 4.41 12.50
N GLU A 144 14.25 3.77 13.30
CA GLU A 144 14.40 2.37 13.73
C GLU A 144 14.51 1.42 12.52
N ARG A 145 13.63 1.61 11.52
CA ARG A 145 13.63 0.82 10.27
C ARG A 145 14.89 1.07 9.43
N LYS A 146 15.29 2.33 9.29
CA LYS A 146 16.51 2.70 8.58
C LYS A 146 17.74 2.06 9.21
N GLU A 147 17.86 2.09 10.53
CA GLU A 147 18.95 1.45 11.27
C GLU A 147 18.99 -0.06 11.04
N GLU A 148 17.84 -0.72 11.07
CA GLU A 148 17.73 -2.16 10.79
C GLU A 148 18.22 -2.50 9.38
N ILE A 149 17.74 -1.78 8.36
CA ILE A 149 18.13 -2.00 6.96
C ILE A 149 19.63 -1.75 6.76
N LEU A 150 20.18 -0.71 7.40
CA LEU A 150 21.61 -0.42 7.34
C LEU A 150 22.45 -1.52 8.01
N GLN A 151 21.99 -2.06 9.14
CA GLN A 151 22.67 -3.19 9.78
C GLN A 151 22.68 -4.43 8.88
N ASP A 152 21.56 -4.73 8.23
CA ASP A 152 21.48 -5.87 7.31
C ASP A 152 22.43 -5.66 6.11
N PHE A 153 22.47 -4.45 5.54
CA PHE A 153 23.42 -4.12 4.46
C PHE A 153 24.87 -4.26 4.90
N GLN A 154 25.22 -3.80 6.10
CA GLN A 154 26.57 -3.95 6.65
C GLN A 154 26.96 -5.43 6.80
N GLN A 155 26.03 -6.27 7.24
CA GLN A 155 26.26 -7.71 7.35
C GLN A 155 26.47 -8.34 5.97
N LEU A 156 25.65 -7.99 4.98
CA LEU A 156 25.80 -8.45 3.60
C LEU A 156 27.14 -8.01 3.00
N LEU A 157 27.49 -6.73 3.15
CA LEU A 157 28.74 -6.18 2.64
C LEU A 157 29.95 -6.90 3.23
N ARG A 158 29.94 -7.14 4.56
CA ARG A 158 31.00 -7.89 5.24
C ARG A 158 31.10 -9.32 4.70
N ARG A 159 29.98 -9.99 4.46
CA ARG A 159 29.97 -11.35 3.88
C ARG A 159 30.53 -11.34 2.46
N ALA A 160 30.11 -10.41 1.61
CA ALA A 160 30.60 -10.27 0.24
C ALA A 160 32.13 -10.01 0.20
N LEU A 161 32.63 -9.12 1.07
CA LEU A 161 34.07 -8.86 1.22
C LEU A 161 34.85 -10.11 1.66
N LEU A 162 34.32 -10.88 2.63
CA LEU A 162 34.96 -12.13 3.06
C LEU A 162 34.98 -13.19 1.95
N ILE A 163 33.95 -13.23 1.11
CA ILE A 163 33.91 -14.13 -0.06
C ILE A 163 34.95 -13.69 -1.10
N SER A 164 35.05 -12.39 -1.38
CA SER A 164 36.07 -11.82 -2.26
C SER A 164 37.48 -12.16 -1.77
N GLU A 165 37.77 -11.92 -0.49
CA GLU A 165 39.06 -12.22 0.13
C GLU A 165 39.40 -13.71 0.03
N LYS A 166 38.42 -14.60 0.28
CA LYS A 166 38.60 -16.04 0.11
C LYS A 166 38.93 -16.37 -1.35
N GLN A 167 38.17 -15.87 -2.32
CA GLN A 167 38.40 -16.14 -3.75
C GLN A 167 39.77 -15.62 -4.23
N GLU A 168 40.21 -14.47 -3.72
CA GLU A 168 41.54 -13.92 -4.01
C GLU A 168 42.65 -14.80 -3.44
N ARG A 169 42.52 -15.25 -2.18
CA ARG A 169 43.49 -16.15 -1.54
C ARG A 169 43.57 -17.53 -2.20
N THR A 170 42.47 -18.02 -2.75
CA THR A 170 42.43 -19.32 -3.44
C THR A 170 42.95 -19.26 -4.86
N LEU A 171 43.17 -18.09 -5.44
CA LEU A 171 43.56 -17.96 -6.83
C LEU A 171 45.02 -18.39 -7.10
N PRO A 172 46.04 -17.92 -6.37
CA PRO A 172 47.44 -18.19 -6.68
C PRO A 172 47.81 -19.67 -6.64
N GLY A 173 48.64 -20.10 -7.59
CA GLY A 173 49.16 -21.47 -7.64
C GLY A 173 48.18 -22.50 -8.21
N THR A 174 46.96 -22.08 -8.56
CA THR A 174 45.93 -22.97 -9.12
C THR A 174 46.37 -23.61 -10.42
N LYS A 175 47.01 -22.85 -11.34
CA LYS A 175 47.55 -23.41 -12.59
C LYS A 175 48.66 -24.46 -12.41
N ALA A 176 49.33 -24.45 -11.25
CA ALA A 176 50.46 -25.34 -10.96
C ALA A 176 50.03 -26.62 -10.21
N LEU A 177 48.72 -26.79 -9.99
CA LEU A 177 48.17 -27.98 -9.36
C LEU A 177 48.45 -29.22 -10.21
N LYS A 178 48.47 -30.36 -9.51
CA LYS A 178 48.62 -31.68 -10.12
C LYS A 178 47.40 -32.53 -9.77
N ASN A 179 47.05 -33.41 -10.69
CA ASN A 179 46.06 -34.45 -10.43
C ASN A 179 46.48 -35.27 -9.20
N ASP A 180 45.49 -35.72 -8.41
CA ASP A 180 45.67 -36.56 -7.22
C ASP A 180 46.60 -35.98 -6.14
N SER A 181 46.70 -34.65 -6.06
CA SER A 181 47.48 -33.96 -5.01
C SER A 181 46.61 -33.51 -3.84
N GLN A 182 47.19 -33.45 -2.63
CA GLN A 182 46.51 -32.87 -1.47
C GLN A 182 46.10 -31.41 -1.73
N ALA A 183 46.97 -30.64 -2.40
CA ALA A 183 46.68 -29.25 -2.76
C ALA A 183 45.45 -29.10 -3.67
N LEU A 184 45.15 -30.09 -4.53
CA LEU A 184 43.92 -30.10 -5.32
C LEU A 184 42.69 -30.33 -4.44
N GLN A 185 42.78 -31.25 -3.47
CA GLN A 185 41.67 -31.49 -2.52
C GLN A 185 41.39 -30.25 -1.68
N ASP A 186 42.43 -29.58 -1.20
CA ASP A 186 42.32 -28.33 -0.46
C ASP A 186 41.64 -27.25 -1.34
N ARG A 187 42.06 -27.11 -2.60
CA ARG A 187 41.47 -26.14 -3.54
C ARG A 187 40.00 -26.43 -3.84
N LEU A 188 39.63 -27.69 -4.03
CA LEU A 188 38.24 -28.10 -4.24
C LEU A 188 37.39 -27.79 -3.00
N SER A 189 37.92 -28.04 -1.80
CA SER A 189 37.23 -27.73 -0.54
C SER A 189 37.01 -26.22 -0.39
N GLU A 190 38.03 -25.41 -0.65
CA GLU A 190 37.94 -23.95 -0.58
C GLU A 190 36.95 -23.38 -1.59
N GLN A 191 36.96 -23.87 -2.83
CA GLN A 191 36.04 -23.39 -3.87
C GLN A 191 34.59 -23.81 -3.59
N ASN A 192 34.36 -25.01 -3.03
CA ASN A 192 33.02 -25.39 -2.54
C ASN A 192 32.55 -24.49 -1.40
N ALA A 193 33.43 -24.15 -0.45
CA ALA A 193 33.09 -23.24 0.65
C ALA A 193 32.75 -21.82 0.14
N ILE A 194 33.38 -21.37 -0.94
CA ILE A 194 33.02 -20.10 -1.62
C ILE A 194 31.62 -20.21 -2.22
N LEU A 195 31.30 -21.30 -2.93
CA LEU A 195 29.97 -21.53 -3.51
C LEU A 195 28.87 -21.57 -2.42
N GLU A 196 29.12 -22.26 -1.30
CA GLU A 196 28.21 -22.26 -0.15
C GLU A 196 28.03 -20.86 0.44
N SER A 197 29.12 -20.09 0.55
CA SER A 197 29.07 -18.72 1.06
C SER A 197 28.25 -17.80 0.12
N LEU A 198 28.34 -17.99 -1.20
CA LEU A 198 27.51 -17.30 -2.18
C LEU A 198 26.03 -17.67 -2.03
N ASN A 199 25.71 -18.94 -1.77
CA ASN A 199 24.32 -19.36 -1.48
C ASN A 199 23.78 -18.72 -0.19
N GLN A 200 24.61 -18.57 0.85
CA GLN A 200 24.22 -17.86 2.07
C GLN A 200 24.03 -16.36 1.82
N LEU A 201 24.82 -15.77 0.91
CA LEU A 201 24.65 -14.38 0.49
C LEU A 201 23.31 -14.18 -0.22
N GLU A 202 22.83 -15.16 -1.00
CA GLU A 202 21.48 -15.19 -1.60
C GLU A 202 20.39 -15.00 -0.53
N THR A 203 20.44 -15.78 0.54
CA THR A 203 19.46 -15.71 1.64
C THR A 203 19.49 -14.34 2.32
N GLY A 204 20.66 -13.73 2.48
CA GLY A 204 20.76 -12.38 3.02
C GLY A 204 20.21 -11.31 2.06
N LEU A 205 20.43 -11.45 0.75
CA LEU A 205 19.83 -10.56 -0.25
C LEU A 205 18.31 -10.71 -0.25
N GLU A 206 17.79 -11.94 -0.22
CA GLU A 206 16.35 -12.22 -0.08
C GLU A 206 15.76 -11.56 1.17
N HIS A 207 16.47 -11.61 2.30
CA HIS A 207 16.05 -11.02 3.56
C HIS A 207 15.87 -9.50 3.48
N ILE A 208 16.90 -8.78 3.01
CA ILE A 208 16.84 -7.32 2.86
C ILE A 208 15.78 -6.93 1.83
N ALA A 209 15.68 -7.68 0.75
CA ALA A 209 14.77 -7.37 -0.32
C ALA A 209 13.30 -7.43 0.12
N GLY A 210 12.97 -8.13 1.22
CA GLY A 210 11.65 -8.11 1.87
C GLY A 210 11.40 -6.97 2.84
N LYS A 211 12.40 -6.11 3.10
CA LYS A 211 12.28 -4.96 4.00
C LYS A 211 12.42 -3.62 3.27
N THR A 212 12.99 -3.61 2.06
CA THR A 212 13.24 -2.37 1.32
C THR A 212 13.05 -2.51 -0.18
N PHE A 213 12.58 -1.42 -0.79
CA PHE A 213 12.46 -1.24 -2.24
C PHE A 213 13.78 -0.83 -2.91
N PHE A 214 14.85 -0.53 -2.16
CA PHE A 214 16.18 -0.32 -2.76
C PHE A 214 16.69 -1.55 -3.51
N MET A 215 16.22 -2.73 -3.14
CA MET A 215 16.63 -3.99 -3.73
C MET A 215 15.97 -4.21 -5.11
N GLY A 216 16.67 -3.80 -6.16
CA GLY A 216 16.38 -4.18 -7.54
C GLY A 216 16.89 -5.59 -7.91
N PRO A 217 16.75 -6.00 -9.18
CA PRO A 217 17.18 -7.33 -9.65
C PRO A 217 18.70 -7.48 -9.84
N GLN A 218 19.43 -6.37 -9.95
CA GLN A 218 20.87 -6.36 -10.29
C GLN A 218 21.74 -7.19 -9.31
N PRO A 219 21.65 -7.04 -7.97
CA PRO A 219 22.44 -7.85 -7.04
C PRO A 219 22.21 -9.35 -7.19
N PHE A 220 20.99 -9.77 -7.51
CA PHE A 220 20.66 -11.18 -7.73
C PHE A 220 21.26 -11.71 -9.04
N GLN A 221 21.28 -10.89 -10.09
CA GLN A 221 21.92 -11.26 -11.37
C GLN A 221 23.44 -11.39 -11.21
N GLU A 222 24.07 -10.44 -10.54
CA GLU A 222 25.51 -10.46 -10.25
C GLU A 222 25.90 -11.66 -9.36
N LEU A 223 25.09 -11.96 -8.34
CA LEU A 223 25.24 -13.16 -7.53
C LEU A 223 25.13 -14.44 -8.36
N GLN A 224 24.12 -14.54 -9.24
CA GLN A 224 23.92 -15.72 -10.07
C GLN A 224 25.08 -15.92 -11.06
N ALA A 225 25.63 -14.84 -11.59
CA ALA A 225 26.85 -14.88 -12.41
C ALA A 225 28.04 -15.41 -11.60
N ALA A 226 28.27 -14.90 -10.38
CA ALA A 226 29.33 -15.37 -9.49
C ALA A 226 29.17 -16.86 -9.14
N ARG A 227 27.94 -17.33 -8.86
CA ARG A 227 27.66 -18.76 -8.61
C ARG A 227 27.97 -19.62 -9.82
N SER A 228 27.55 -19.18 -11.01
CA SER A 228 27.77 -19.91 -12.26
C SER A 228 29.26 -20.08 -12.56
N LEU A 229 30.04 -18.99 -12.43
CA LEU A 229 31.50 -19.01 -12.56
C LEU A 229 32.16 -19.91 -11.50
N SER A 230 31.59 -20.00 -10.30
CA SER A 230 32.16 -20.84 -9.21
C SER A 230 31.96 -22.32 -9.51
N VAL A 231 30.77 -22.69 -10.01
CA VAL A 231 30.48 -24.04 -10.48
C VAL A 231 31.36 -24.41 -11.68
N GLU A 232 31.55 -23.49 -12.62
CA GLU A 232 32.43 -23.70 -13.77
C GLU A 232 33.89 -23.91 -13.34
N ALA A 233 34.40 -23.09 -12.40
CA ALA A 233 35.74 -23.26 -11.83
C ALA A 233 35.90 -24.63 -11.14
N LEU A 234 34.91 -25.07 -10.38
CA LEU A 234 34.90 -26.42 -9.77
C LEU A 234 34.99 -27.52 -10.83
N ASN A 235 34.22 -27.42 -11.91
CA ASN A 235 34.28 -28.39 -13.00
C ASN A 235 35.65 -28.41 -13.67
N HIS A 236 36.27 -27.24 -13.92
CA HIS A 236 37.64 -27.20 -14.45
C HIS A 236 38.66 -27.83 -13.49
N LEU A 237 38.54 -27.64 -12.17
CA LEU A 237 39.41 -28.30 -11.19
C LEU A 237 39.24 -29.82 -11.21
N LEU A 238 38.00 -30.32 -11.24
CA LEU A 238 37.69 -31.76 -11.28
C LEU A 238 38.18 -32.44 -12.57
N GLU A 239 38.13 -31.72 -13.69
CA GLU A 239 38.60 -32.21 -14.99
C GLU A 239 40.13 -32.05 -15.18
N GLY A 240 40.86 -31.54 -14.19
CA GLY A 240 42.31 -31.30 -14.28
C GLY A 240 42.69 -30.14 -15.22
N ARG A 241 41.74 -29.27 -15.58
CA ARG A 241 41.93 -28.11 -16.47
C ARG A 241 42.34 -26.87 -15.68
N PHE A 242 43.47 -26.96 -14.98
CA PHE A 242 43.89 -26.00 -13.96
C PHE A 242 44.13 -24.57 -14.46
N HIS A 243 44.63 -24.39 -15.68
CA HIS A 243 44.77 -23.07 -16.28
C HIS A 243 43.42 -22.37 -16.50
N GLN A 244 42.42 -23.12 -16.97
CA GLN A 244 41.06 -22.60 -17.16
C GLN A 244 40.36 -22.35 -15.82
N ALA A 245 40.61 -23.20 -14.83
CA ALA A 245 40.14 -22.98 -13.46
C ALA A 245 40.66 -21.64 -12.91
N GLU A 246 41.96 -21.37 -13.00
CA GLU A 246 42.55 -20.10 -12.52
C GLU A 246 41.96 -18.88 -13.23
N GLN A 247 41.74 -18.96 -14.55
CA GLN A 247 41.10 -17.88 -15.32
C GLN A 247 39.64 -17.64 -14.90
N THR A 248 38.87 -18.72 -14.72
CA THR A 248 37.46 -18.64 -14.31
C THR A 248 37.35 -18.11 -12.88
N MET A 249 38.24 -18.51 -11.98
CA MET A 249 38.34 -17.99 -10.61
C MET A 249 38.68 -16.48 -10.60
N ALA A 250 39.56 -16.01 -11.50
CA ALA A 250 39.86 -14.59 -11.65
C ALA A 250 38.62 -13.78 -12.10
N GLN A 251 37.87 -14.31 -13.07
CA GLN A 251 36.62 -13.70 -13.52
C GLN A 251 35.58 -13.67 -12.39
N ASN A 252 35.49 -14.76 -11.62
CA ASN A 252 34.60 -14.83 -10.46
C ASN A 252 34.94 -13.79 -9.41
N LEU A 253 36.22 -13.61 -9.08
CA LEU A 253 36.67 -12.56 -8.16
C LEU A 253 36.21 -11.17 -8.63
N GLY A 254 36.32 -10.87 -9.91
CA GLY A 254 35.78 -9.64 -10.50
C GLY A 254 34.28 -9.49 -10.28
N GLN A 255 33.51 -10.54 -10.57
CA GLN A 255 32.05 -10.55 -10.39
C GLN A 255 31.62 -10.40 -8.92
N ILE A 256 32.36 -11.01 -7.98
CA ILE A 256 32.12 -10.85 -6.53
C ILE A 256 32.40 -9.41 -6.11
N ASN A 257 33.46 -8.78 -6.65
CA ASN A 257 33.77 -7.39 -6.37
C ASN A 257 32.72 -6.43 -6.93
N ASP A 258 32.20 -6.69 -8.13
CA ASP A 258 31.09 -5.92 -8.70
C ASP A 258 29.85 -6.02 -7.80
N LEU A 259 29.47 -7.24 -7.39
CA LEU A 259 28.38 -7.46 -6.42
C LEU A 259 28.60 -6.71 -5.11
N THR A 260 29.84 -6.74 -4.59
CA THR A 260 30.21 -6.03 -3.36
C THR A 260 30.05 -4.52 -3.53
N GLY A 261 30.46 -3.98 -4.68
CA GLY A 261 30.28 -2.57 -5.04
C GLY A 261 28.80 -2.18 -5.15
N THR A 262 27.97 -3.03 -5.76
CA THR A 262 26.52 -2.83 -5.82
C THR A 262 25.90 -2.80 -4.43
N ILE A 263 26.23 -3.75 -3.55
CA ILE A 263 25.74 -3.78 -2.16
C ILE A 263 26.16 -2.52 -1.40
N LEU A 264 27.41 -2.07 -1.57
CA LEU A 264 27.90 -0.82 -0.96
C LEU A 264 27.12 0.41 -1.47
N GLY A 265 26.85 0.48 -2.77
CA GLY A 265 26.05 1.55 -3.38
C GLY A 265 24.63 1.59 -2.84
N LEU A 266 23.97 0.43 -2.73
CA LEU A 266 22.63 0.31 -2.15
C LEU A 266 22.59 0.72 -0.68
N MET A 267 23.61 0.33 0.11
CA MET A 267 23.76 0.79 1.49
C MET A 267 23.88 2.31 1.58
N GLY A 268 24.64 2.94 0.67
CA GLY A 268 24.76 4.39 0.59
C GLY A 268 23.43 5.08 0.27
N GLN A 269 22.62 4.52 -0.62
CA GLN A 269 21.27 5.02 -0.92
C GLN A 269 20.35 4.91 0.30
N ALA A 270 20.36 3.77 0.99
CA ALA A 270 19.60 3.57 2.22
C ALA A 270 20.00 4.57 3.31
N GLN A 271 21.30 4.88 3.43
CA GLN A 271 21.81 5.85 4.40
C GLN A 271 21.35 7.29 4.08
N GLY A 272 21.27 7.65 2.80
CA GLY A 272 20.82 8.96 2.33
C GLY A 272 19.30 9.18 2.42
N SER A 273 18.52 8.11 2.54
CA SER A 273 17.05 8.18 2.59
C SER A 273 16.51 8.61 3.96
N GLU A 274 15.35 9.26 3.98
CA GLU A 274 14.70 9.71 5.22
C GLU A 274 14.02 8.56 5.96
N SER A 275 13.30 7.69 5.25
CA SER A 275 12.52 6.58 5.82
C SER A 275 13.21 5.21 5.81
N GLY A 276 14.33 5.05 5.10
CA GLY A 276 15.01 3.76 4.95
C GLY A 276 14.28 2.74 4.05
N SER A 277 13.01 2.98 3.69
CA SER A 277 12.17 2.00 2.98
C SER A 277 12.45 1.91 1.48
N GLY A 278 13.07 2.93 0.87
CA GLY A 278 13.30 3.01 -0.57
C GLY A 278 12.06 3.36 -1.39
N MET A 279 10.92 3.61 -0.74
CA MET A 279 9.65 3.84 -1.41
C MET A 279 9.59 5.19 -2.12
N GLU A 280 10.17 6.24 -1.51
CA GLU A 280 10.31 7.55 -2.15
C GLU A 280 11.13 7.45 -3.43
N GLN A 281 12.26 6.76 -3.38
CA GLN A 281 13.13 6.54 -4.53
C GLN A 281 12.45 5.69 -5.61
N PHE A 282 11.63 4.71 -5.21
CA PHE A 282 10.80 3.94 -6.13
C PHE A 282 9.75 4.82 -6.82
N MET A 283 9.08 5.69 -6.06
CA MET A 283 8.10 6.65 -6.59
C MET A 283 8.74 7.68 -7.53
N GLU A 284 9.90 8.21 -7.14
CA GLU A 284 10.69 9.13 -7.96
C GLU A 284 11.13 8.48 -9.27
N GLN A 285 11.55 7.22 -9.24
CA GLN A 285 11.89 6.46 -10.45
C GLN A 285 10.67 6.25 -11.35
N LEU A 286 9.51 5.89 -10.80
CA LEU A 286 8.27 5.79 -11.58
C LEU A 286 7.86 7.15 -12.19
N GLN A 287 8.03 8.24 -11.45
CA GLN A 287 7.76 9.59 -11.94
C GLN A 287 8.73 9.98 -13.07
N ALA A 288 10.02 9.67 -12.92
CA ALA A 288 11.03 9.92 -13.94
C ALA A 288 10.75 9.12 -15.24
N LEU A 289 10.27 7.88 -15.13
CA LEU A 289 9.83 7.09 -16.28
C LEU A 289 8.61 7.72 -16.97
N ALA A 290 7.65 8.23 -16.19
CA ALA A 290 6.49 8.93 -16.72
C ALA A 290 6.90 10.22 -17.46
N ASP A 291 7.86 10.98 -16.93
CA ASP A 291 8.37 12.20 -17.53
C ASP A 291 9.16 11.89 -18.82
N THR A 292 9.97 10.84 -18.82
CA THR A 292 10.73 10.38 -20.00
C THR A 292 9.78 9.88 -21.09
N GLN A 293 8.72 9.15 -20.72
CA GLN A 293 7.65 8.78 -21.65
C GLN A 293 6.96 10.04 -22.22
N GLY A 294 6.74 11.05 -21.40
CA GLY A 294 6.21 12.35 -21.82
C GLY A 294 7.08 13.05 -22.86
N ALA A 295 8.40 13.03 -22.69
CA ALA A 295 9.34 13.55 -23.66
C ALA A 295 9.28 12.78 -24.99
N LEU A 296 9.23 11.44 -24.95
CA LEU A 296 9.03 10.62 -26.15
C LEU A 296 7.71 10.93 -26.87
N ASN A 297 6.65 11.23 -26.12
CA ASN A 297 5.36 11.63 -26.67
C ASN A 297 5.44 12.99 -27.38
N GLN A 298 6.29 13.90 -26.92
CA GLN A 298 6.53 15.19 -27.57
C GLN A 298 7.38 15.04 -28.84
N ASP A 299 8.47 14.27 -28.75
CA ASP A 299 9.34 13.95 -29.90
C ASP A 299 8.53 13.28 -31.01
N SER A 300 7.59 12.39 -30.67
CA SER A 300 6.74 11.69 -31.63
C SER A 300 5.59 12.54 -32.18
N ARG A 301 5.08 13.53 -31.42
CA ARG A 301 4.06 14.50 -31.90
C ARG A 301 4.58 15.42 -33.00
N GLY A 302 5.87 15.74 -32.98
CA GLY A 302 6.52 16.50 -34.05
C GLY A 302 6.66 15.72 -35.36
N MET A 303 6.38 14.41 -35.34
CA MET A 303 6.50 13.56 -36.51
C MET A 303 5.30 13.76 -37.44
N PRO A 304 5.51 14.14 -38.71
CA PRO A 304 4.42 14.23 -39.67
C PRO A 304 3.75 12.87 -39.81
N MET A 305 2.41 12.84 -39.68
CA MET A 305 1.63 11.63 -39.90
C MET A 305 1.97 11.07 -41.28
N PRO A 306 2.24 9.76 -41.43
CA PRO A 306 2.72 9.21 -42.69
C PRO A 306 1.76 9.51 -43.83
N GLY A 307 2.17 10.42 -44.73
CA GLY A 307 1.74 10.38 -46.12
C GLY A 307 2.55 9.31 -46.87
N PRO A 308 2.09 8.84 -48.04
CA PRO A 308 2.84 7.87 -48.84
C PRO A 308 4.17 8.52 -49.29
N GLY A 309 5.27 8.27 -48.56
CA GLY A 309 6.61 8.62 -49.03
C GLY A 309 7.68 8.91 -47.98
N ASN A 310 7.43 9.68 -46.92
CA ASN A 310 8.53 10.29 -46.14
C ASN A 310 8.32 10.27 -44.63
N ALA A 311 8.27 9.08 -44.02
CA ALA A 311 8.54 8.97 -42.60
C ALA A 311 9.98 8.49 -42.41
N SER A 312 10.84 9.30 -41.75
CA SER A 312 12.25 8.93 -41.53
C SER A 312 12.33 7.67 -40.69
N MET A 313 12.61 6.55 -41.34
CA MET A 313 12.78 5.22 -40.72
C MET A 313 13.84 5.25 -39.61
N ASP A 314 14.87 6.08 -39.77
CA ASP A 314 15.91 6.31 -38.75
C ASP A 314 15.35 6.93 -37.47
N LEU A 315 14.47 7.93 -37.58
CA LEU A 315 13.86 8.58 -36.41
C LEU A 315 12.91 7.62 -35.68
N MET A 316 12.15 6.78 -36.40
CA MET A 316 11.33 5.75 -35.77
C MET A 316 12.16 4.66 -35.09
N SER A 317 13.27 4.24 -35.70
CA SER A 317 14.21 3.30 -35.09
C SER A 317 14.78 3.85 -33.78
N GLN A 318 15.16 5.13 -33.77
CA GLN A 318 15.63 5.82 -32.55
C GLN A 318 14.54 5.89 -31.46
N LEU A 319 13.31 6.25 -31.83
CA LEU A 319 12.17 6.25 -30.88
C LEU A 319 11.88 4.84 -30.35
N ALA A 320 11.93 3.81 -31.20
CA ALA A 320 11.75 2.41 -30.80
C ALA A 320 12.85 1.95 -29.83
N ALA A 321 14.10 2.35 -30.06
CA ALA A 321 15.22 2.03 -29.18
C ALA A 321 15.06 2.69 -27.80
N ARG A 322 14.65 3.97 -27.76
CA ARG A 322 14.37 4.68 -26.50
C ARG A 322 13.16 4.09 -25.76
N GLN A 323 12.09 3.78 -26.48
CA GLN A 323 10.91 3.11 -25.91
C GLN A 323 11.27 1.71 -25.35
N GLN A 324 12.17 0.97 -26.01
CA GLN A 324 12.67 -0.32 -25.54
C GLN A 324 13.59 -0.18 -24.31
N ALA A 325 14.32 0.92 -24.16
CA ALA A 325 15.08 1.21 -22.95
C ALA A 325 14.14 1.47 -21.76
N LEU A 326 13.13 2.32 -21.94
CA LEU A 326 12.09 2.56 -20.93
C LEU A 326 11.36 1.28 -20.53
N ARG A 327 10.99 0.45 -21.50
CA ARG A 327 10.35 -0.84 -21.23
C ARG A 327 11.24 -1.75 -20.37
N ARG A 328 12.55 -1.72 -20.58
CA ARG A 328 13.50 -2.49 -19.76
C ARG A 328 13.58 -1.93 -18.35
N GLU A 329 13.71 -0.62 -18.18
CA GLU A 329 13.75 0.02 -16.85
C GLU A 329 12.46 -0.22 -16.07
N LEU A 330 11.30 -0.05 -16.71
CA LEU A 330 10.01 -0.39 -16.11
C LEU A 330 9.93 -1.89 -15.79
N GLY A 331 10.46 -2.76 -16.66
CA GLY A 331 10.55 -4.20 -16.42
C GLY A 331 11.44 -4.55 -15.22
N LEU A 332 12.51 -3.80 -14.95
CA LEU A 332 13.36 -3.99 -13.77
C LEU A 332 12.64 -3.54 -12.49
N LEU A 333 11.89 -2.42 -12.54
CA LEU A 333 11.03 -1.98 -11.44
C LEU A 333 9.87 -2.94 -11.20
N GLN A 334 9.28 -3.44 -12.29
CA GLN A 334 8.24 -4.45 -12.27
C GLN A 334 8.77 -5.76 -11.69
N GLN A 335 9.95 -6.21 -12.10
CA GLN A 335 10.60 -7.38 -11.50
C GLN A 335 10.95 -7.14 -10.03
N ALA A 336 11.40 -5.95 -9.66
CA ALA A 336 11.60 -5.60 -8.25
C ALA A 336 10.28 -5.68 -7.48
N MET A 337 9.16 -5.22 -8.07
CA MET A 337 7.79 -5.28 -7.52
C MET A 337 7.19 -6.70 -7.49
N GLU A 338 7.44 -7.52 -8.51
CA GLU A 338 6.99 -8.92 -8.64
C GLU A 338 7.83 -9.87 -7.80
N GLN A 339 9.12 -9.58 -7.63
CA GLN A 339 9.97 -10.27 -6.67
C GLN A 339 9.66 -9.79 -5.24
N ALA A 340 9.25 -8.53 -5.08
CA ALA A 340 8.51 -8.02 -3.92
C ALA A 340 7.03 -8.48 -3.90
N GLY A 341 6.62 -9.34 -4.85
CA GLY A 341 5.30 -9.91 -5.13
C GLY A 341 4.04 -9.08 -4.90
N GLN A 342 4.07 -7.77 -5.11
CA GLN A 342 2.85 -6.98 -5.18
C GLN A 342 1.90 -7.58 -6.24
N GLY A 343 0.73 -8.06 -5.80
CA GLY A 343 -0.33 -8.67 -6.63
C GLY A 343 -1.02 -7.74 -7.63
N ASP A 344 -0.44 -6.57 -7.89
CA ASP A 344 -0.81 -5.65 -8.96
C ASP A 344 0.36 -5.30 -9.90
N GLY A 345 1.33 -6.21 -10.02
CA GLY A 345 2.20 -6.28 -11.20
C GLY A 345 1.40 -6.23 -12.51
N ARG A 346 0.11 -6.62 -12.50
CA ARG A 346 -0.82 -6.52 -13.62
C ARG A 346 -0.94 -5.13 -14.24
N ASN A 347 -0.97 -4.05 -13.45
CA ASN A 347 -1.02 -2.71 -14.02
C ASN A 347 0.30 -2.33 -14.71
N LEU A 348 1.44 -2.73 -14.15
CA LEU A 348 2.74 -2.54 -14.80
C LEU A 348 2.92 -3.48 -16.01
N ASP A 349 2.41 -4.72 -15.96
CA ASP A 349 2.35 -5.68 -17.05
C ASP A 349 1.63 -5.10 -18.26
N HIS A 350 0.46 -4.50 -18.02
CA HIS A 350 -0.32 -3.86 -19.06
C HIS A 350 0.45 -2.68 -19.69
N ILE A 351 1.17 -1.89 -18.89
CA ILE A 351 2.03 -0.82 -19.41
C ILE A 351 3.17 -1.41 -20.25
N THR A 352 3.84 -2.45 -19.77
CA THR A 352 4.95 -3.15 -20.47
C THR A 352 4.49 -3.75 -21.81
N GLN A 353 3.29 -4.34 -21.86
CA GLN A 353 2.65 -4.85 -23.07
C GLN A 353 2.31 -3.72 -24.07
N GLU A 354 1.78 -2.59 -23.58
CA GLU A 354 1.52 -1.45 -24.46
C GLU A 354 2.81 -0.84 -25.02
N MET A 355 3.89 -0.81 -24.24
CA MET A 355 5.21 -0.40 -24.72
C MET A 355 5.72 -1.34 -25.81
N GLU A 356 5.54 -2.65 -25.68
CA GLU A 356 5.90 -3.63 -26.73
C GLU A 356 5.16 -3.38 -28.04
N ASP A 357 3.87 -3.11 -27.94
CA ASP A 357 3.01 -2.78 -29.06
C ASP A 357 3.44 -1.49 -29.77
N VAL A 358 3.84 -0.46 -29.01
CA VAL A 358 4.41 0.79 -29.58
C VAL A 358 5.77 0.54 -30.25
N ILE A 359 6.63 -0.27 -29.65
CA ILE A 359 7.94 -0.61 -30.22
C ILE A 359 7.77 -1.36 -31.54
N ARG A 360 6.80 -2.29 -31.61
CA ARG A 360 6.47 -3.02 -32.84
C ARG A 360 5.99 -2.06 -33.93
N ASP A 361 5.03 -1.20 -33.61
CA ASP A 361 4.50 -0.17 -34.52
C ASP A 361 5.62 0.72 -35.09
N LEU A 362 6.54 1.20 -34.23
CA LEU A 362 7.66 2.06 -34.63
C LEU A 362 8.68 1.31 -35.52
N ARG A 363 9.00 0.05 -35.21
CA ARG A 363 9.93 -0.77 -36.01
C ARG A 363 9.39 -1.09 -37.40
N GLU A 364 8.07 -1.24 -37.52
CA GLU A 364 7.39 -1.50 -38.79
C GLU A 364 7.13 -0.21 -39.59
N GLY A 365 7.61 0.94 -39.11
CA GLY A 365 7.41 2.23 -39.76
C GLY A 365 5.99 2.79 -39.63
N ARG A 366 5.18 2.25 -38.70
CA ARG A 366 3.74 2.55 -38.55
C ARG A 366 3.50 3.51 -37.39
N TYR A 367 3.72 4.80 -37.60
CA TYR A 367 3.30 5.82 -36.63
C TYR A 367 1.86 6.29 -36.91
N SER A 368 0.90 5.81 -36.12
CA SER A 368 -0.53 6.11 -36.29
C SER A 368 -1.11 6.87 -35.09
N ARG A 369 -2.34 7.40 -35.24
CA ARG A 369 -3.08 7.98 -34.09
C ARG A 369 -3.23 6.98 -32.94
N ARG A 370 -3.35 5.69 -33.25
CA ARG A 370 -3.41 4.61 -32.25
C ARG A 370 -2.10 4.47 -31.49
N THR A 371 -0.96 4.53 -32.18
CA THR A 371 0.38 4.48 -31.56
C THR A 371 0.61 5.70 -30.66
N MET A 372 0.19 6.90 -31.10
CA MET A 372 0.22 8.12 -30.28
C MET A 372 -0.69 8.02 -29.04
N GLN A 373 -1.89 7.46 -29.17
CA GLN A 373 -2.81 7.26 -28.03
C GLN A 373 -2.25 6.25 -27.02
N ARG A 374 -1.62 5.17 -27.48
CA ARG A 374 -0.93 4.20 -26.62
C ARG A 374 0.18 4.87 -25.83
N GLN A 375 1.02 5.65 -26.51
CA GLN A 375 2.09 6.46 -25.90
C GLN A 375 1.58 7.42 -24.79
N GLN A 376 0.43 8.07 -25.02
CA GLN A 376 -0.21 8.91 -24.00
C GLN A 376 -0.82 8.10 -22.85
N GLY A 377 -1.44 6.96 -23.16
CA GLY A 377 -2.00 6.04 -22.17
C GLY A 377 -0.94 5.44 -21.24
N ILE A 378 0.23 5.07 -21.78
CA ILE A 378 1.40 4.61 -21.02
C ILE A 378 1.82 5.68 -20.01
N GLN A 379 1.99 6.93 -20.47
CA GLN A 379 2.37 8.04 -19.59
C GLN A 379 1.35 8.26 -18.47
N GLN A 380 0.06 8.32 -18.83
CA GLN A 380 -1.03 8.51 -17.87
C GLN A 380 -1.03 7.38 -16.83
N ARG A 381 -0.91 6.12 -17.27
CA ARG A 381 -0.87 4.97 -16.37
C ARG A 381 0.36 4.93 -15.47
N LEU A 382 1.52 5.41 -15.93
CA LEU A 382 2.71 5.54 -15.05
C LEU A 382 2.48 6.58 -13.94
N LEU A 383 1.86 7.72 -14.28
CA LEU A 383 1.45 8.74 -13.30
C LEU A 383 0.33 8.24 -12.38
N ASP A 384 -0.61 7.47 -12.93
CA ASP A 384 -1.69 6.88 -12.15
C ASP A 384 -1.19 5.72 -11.29
N ALA A 385 -0.12 5.02 -11.67
CA ALA A 385 0.53 4.01 -10.84
C ALA A 385 1.22 4.67 -9.64
N SER A 386 2.01 5.73 -9.85
CA SER A 386 2.63 6.48 -8.75
C SER A 386 1.58 7.08 -7.81
N ARG A 387 0.47 7.60 -8.36
CA ARG A 387 -0.67 8.12 -7.58
C ARG A 387 -1.49 7.02 -6.94
N SER A 388 -1.72 5.90 -7.62
CA SER A 388 -2.56 4.80 -7.13
C SER A 388 -1.88 4.11 -5.97
N ILE A 389 -0.56 3.94 -6.00
CA ILE A 389 0.15 3.43 -4.84
C ILE A 389 -0.02 4.40 -3.66
N ARG A 390 -0.18 5.71 -3.90
CA ARG A 390 -0.56 6.71 -2.88
C ARG A 390 -2.07 6.84 -2.58
N LYS A 391 -2.97 6.22 -3.36
CA LYS A 391 -4.43 6.48 -3.32
C LYS A 391 -5.32 5.26 -3.15
N ARG A 392 -4.77 4.03 -3.18
CA ARG A 392 -5.58 2.81 -3.22
C ARG A 392 -6.41 2.59 -1.93
N GLU A 393 -6.21 3.40 -0.90
CA GLU A 393 -6.92 3.28 0.39
C GLU A 393 -8.11 4.25 0.60
N LEU A 394 -8.56 5.00 -0.42
CA LEU A 394 -9.84 5.73 -0.30
C LEU A 394 -11.09 4.87 -0.60
N SER A 395 -10.92 3.64 -1.07
CA SER A 395 -12.04 2.74 -1.35
C SER A 395 -12.21 1.78 -0.19
N ARG A 396 -13.29 1.96 0.59
CA ARG A 396 -13.81 0.92 1.47
C ARG A 396 -13.92 -0.37 0.65
N GLU A 397 -13.09 -1.37 0.95
CA GLU A 397 -13.36 -2.71 0.45
C GLU A 397 -14.80 -3.04 0.84
N ARG A 398 -15.57 -3.39 -0.19
CA ARG A 398 -16.98 -3.71 0.01
C ARG A 398 -17.00 -5.06 0.72
N GLU A 399 -17.10 -5.05 2.05
CA GLU A 399 -17.40 -6.25 2.81
C GLU A 399 -18.70 -6.85 2.26
N SER A 400 -18.57 -7.90 1.45
CA SER A 400 -19.70 -8.70 1.07
C SER A 400 -20.04 -9.54 2.30
N ARG A 401 -21.01 -9.08 3.09
CA ARG A 401 -21.67 -9.96 4.04
C ARG A 401 -22.46 -10.98 3.21
N THR A 402 -22.12 -12.26 3.32
CA THR A 402 -23.03 -13.32 2.87
C THR A 402 -24.37 -13.09 3.55
N GLY A 403 -25.45 -13.06 2.77
CA GLY A 403 -26.78 -12.80 3.30
C GLY A 403 -27.13 -13.80 4.39
N GLU A 404 -27.16 -13.35 5.64
CA GLU A 404 -27.75 -14.14 6.72
C GLU A 404 -29.24 -14.29 6.42
N GLN A 405 -29.76 -15.51 6.56
CA GLN A 405 -31.20 -15.72 6.58
C GLN A 405 -31.75 -15.04 7.83
N VAL A 406 -32.14 -13.78 7.69
CA VAL A 406 -32.94 -13.10 8.69
C VAL A 406 -34.31 -13.78 8.69
N PHE A 407 -34.55 -14.65 9.66
CA PHE A 407 -35.89 -15.07 10.01
C PHE A 407 -36.64 -13.84 10.49
N ARG A 408 -37.36 -13.20 9.57
CA ARG A 408 -38.37 -12.21 9.93
C ARG A 408 -39.52 -12.98 10.55
N SER A 409 -39.62 -12.94 11.88
CA SER A 409 -40.91 -13.15 12.54
C SER A 409 -41.86 -12.14 11.92
N GLY A 410 -42.85 -12.62 11.17
CA GLY A 410 -43.96 -11.78 10.75
C GLY A 410 -44.60 -11.12 11.97
N PRO A 411 -45.34 -10.01 11.79
CA PRO A 411 -46.04 -9.38 12.90
C PRO A 411 -46.86 -10.44 13.66
N ASP A 412 -46.76 -10.42 14.99
CA ASP A 412 -47.45 -11.37 15.86
C ASP A 412 -48.92 -11.51 15.46
N LYS A 413 -49.44 -12.74 15.54
CA LYS A 413 -50.86 -13.02 15.31
C LYS A 413 -51.71 -12.00 16.06
N LEU A 414 -52.70 -11.43 15.37
CA LEU A 414 -53.63 -10.49 15.98
C LEU A 414 -54.12 -11.01 17.34
N PRO A 415 -54.17 -10.16 18.38
CA PRO A 415 -54.68 -10.54 19.69
C PRO A 415 -56.06 -11.17 19.55
N HIS A 416 -56.29 -12.32 20.20
CA HIS A 416 -57.55 -13.10 20.11
C HIS A 416 -58.81 -12.32 20.53
N ASN A 417 -58.67 -11.10 21.07
CA ASN A 417 -59.75 -10.30 21.61
C ASN A 417 -60.29 -9.22 20.65
N LEU A 418 -59.84 -9.14 19.40
CA LEU A 418 -60.46 -8.27 18.38
C LEU A 418 -61.57 -8.96 17.57
N GLY A 419 -61.90 -10.22 17.88
CA GLY A 419 -62.94 -11.01 17.19
C GLY A 419 -64.11 -11.44 18.08
N ASN A 420 -64.24 -10.93 19.31
CA ASN A 420 -65.32 -11.38 20.20
C ASN A 420 -66.62 -10.59 19.94
N ILE A 421 -67.35 -11.00 18.90
CA ILE A 421 -68.61 -10.42 18.43
C ILE A 421 -69.64 -10.27 19.56
N GLU A 422 -69.60 -11.14 20.56
CA GLU A 422 -70.48 -11.08 21.74
C GLU A 422 -70.33 -9.75 22.51
N SER A 423 -69.10 -9.25 22.62
CA SER A 423 -68.80 -7.97 23.29
C SER A 423 -69.24 -6.75 22.49
N LEU A 424 -69.29 -6.87 21.16
CA LEU A 424 -69.78 -5.83 20.26
C LEU A 424 -71.32 -5.78 20.28
N ILE A 425 -71.98 -6.92 20.24
CA ILE A 425 -73.45 -7.04 20.35
C ILE A 425 -73.91 -6.49 21.71
N GLN A 426 -73.23 -6.84 22.82
CA GLN A 426 -73.56 -6.27 24.13
C GLN A 426 -73.39 -4.75 24.18
N ASN A 427 -72.30 -4.21 23.62
CA ASN A 427 -72.10 -2.75 23.55
C ASN A 427 -73.18 -2.04 22.73
N ILE A 428 -73.62 -2.65 21.63
CA ILE A 428 -74.69 -2.08 20.79
C ILE A 428 -76.02 -2.12 21.56
N ARG A 429 -76.35 -3.22 22.25
CA ARG A 429 -77.54 -3.31 23.13
C ARG A 429 -77.53 -2.27 24.25
N GLU A 430 -76.39 -2.06 24.90
CA GLU A 430 -76.26 -1.01 25.93
C GLU A 430 -76.48 0.39 25.36
N LYS A 431 -76.01 0.66 24.14
CA LYS A 431 -76.27 1.94 23.46
C LYS A 431 -77.73 2.09 23.02
N MET A 432 -78.37 1.03 22.54
CA MET A 432 -79.81 1.05 22.22
C MET A 432 -80.66 1.39 23.44
N ASN A 433 -80.31 0.85 24.61
CA ASN A 433 -81.02 1.14 25.86
C ASN A 433 -80.88 2.60 26.34
N ARG A 434 -79.83 3.29 25.91
CA ARG A 434 -79.57 4.70 26.22
C ARG A 434 -80.09 5.68 25.17
N THR A 435 -80.64 5.16 24.06
CA THR A 435 -81.14 5.98 22.96
C THR A 435 -82.67 5.87 22.91
N GLU A 436 -83.36 7.00 22.70
CA GLU A 436 -84.83 7.05 22.57
C GLU A 436 -85.25 6.51 21.20
N LEU A 437 -85.29 5.18 21.08
CA LEU A 437 -85.79 4.47 19.90
C LEU A 437 -87.27 4.10 20.10
N SER A 438 -88.05 4.16 19.01
CA SER A 438 -89.41 3.62 18.96
C SER A 438 -89.40 2.11 19.24
N SER A 439 -90.50 1.57 19.77
CA SER A 439 -90.64 0.14 20.05
C SER A 439 -90.42 -0.73 18.81
N GLU A 440 -90.86 -0.25 17.63
CA GLU A 440 -90.68 -0.95 16.35
C GLU A 440 -89.22 -0.96 15.89
N GLU A 441 -88.51 0.16 16.04
CA GLU A 441 -87.09 0.29 15.66
C GLU A 441 -86.17 -0.57 16.54
N ARG A 442 -86.52 -0.71 17.83
CA ARG A 442 -85.80 -1.62 18.75
C ARG A 442 -85.98 -3.07 18.35
N GLU A 443 -87.19 -3.46 17.96
CA GLU A 443 -87.46 -4.84 17.56
C GLU A 443 -86.76 -5.19 16.24
N GLU A 444 -86.70 -4.26 15.28
CA GLU A 444 -85.98 -4.45 14.03
C GLU A 444 -84.45 -4.54 14.24
N MET A 445 -83.90 -3.72 15.13
CA MET A 445 -82.48 -3.75 15.50
C MET A 445 -82.09 -5.02 16.26
N GLU A 446 -82.93 -5.54 17.16
CA GLU A 446 -82.68 -6.84 17.81
C GLU A 446 -82.68 -7.98 16.80
N ARG A 447 -83.64 -8.01 15.86
CA ARG A 447 -83.64 -9.01 14.78
C ARG A 447 -82.40 -8.91 13.89
N TYR A 448 -81.88 -7.71 13.66
CA TYR A 448 -80.63 -7.50 12.92
C TYR A 448 -79.42 -8.04 13.69
N LEU A 449 -79.32 -7.76 14.99
CA LEU A 449 -78.24 -8.28 15.85
C LEU A 449 -78.26 -9.81 15.95
N GLU A 450 -79.44 -10.42 15.99
CA GLU A 450 -79.62 -11.87 16.00
C GLU A 450 -79.15 -12.52 14.69
N LYS A 451 -79.53 -11.96 13.54
CA LYS A 451 -79.01 -12.40 12.22
C LYS A 451 -77.51 -12.21 12.08
N LEU A 452 -76.97 -11.13 12.64
CA LEU A 452 -75.54 -10.84 12.58
C LEU A 452 -74.73 -11.85 13.41
N ARG A 453 -75.34 -12.43 14.46
CA ARG A 453 -74.78 -13.54 15.23
C ARG A 453 -74.79 -14.85 14.42
N GLU A 454 -75.89 -15.16 13.73
CA GLU A 454 -76.01 -16.38 12.90
C GLU A 454 -75.08 -16.40 11.66
N ILE A 455 -74.70 -15.24 11.11
CA ILE A 455 -73.85 -15.16 9.91
C ILE A 455 -72.36 -15.37 10.22
N LEU A 456 -71.97 -15.22 11.49
CA LEU A 456 -70.56 -15.22 11.93
C LEU A 456 -70.18 -16.42 12.82
N GLU A 457 -71.14 -17.31 13.14
CA GLU A 457 -70.88 -18.70 13.56
C GLU A 457 -70.67 -19.60 12.34
#